data_AF-A0A3P3DMW9-F1
#
_entry.id   AF-A0A3P3DMW9-F1
#
_cell.length_a   1.000
_cell.length_b   1.000
_cell.length_c   1.000
_cell.angle_alpha   90.00
_cell.angle_beta   90.00
_cell.angle_gamma   90.00
#
_symmetry.space_group_name_H-M   'P 1'
#
loop_
_entity.id
_entity.type
_entity.pdbx_description
1 polymer ?
#
loop_
_entity_poly.entity_id
_entity_poly.type
_entity_poly.pdbx_seq_one_letter_code
_entity_poly.pdbx_strand_id
1 'polypeptide(L)'
;MRILTKAALLMTVLGLAACNNPDRFGAGGADGAYGAGGYGAGGQGGGFGAGGVDSTGLGDPNDPRSQAYFQQRVGDRVLFGYDQHTVSPEGRSILSAQAGWLNSNPSYAIIMEGHADEKGTREYNIALGARRAASAQQFLISQGVNPSRVRTISYGKERPVQACSDEACYAQNRRAVTVLSVGAGS
;
A
#
# COMPACT_ATOMS: atom_id res chain seq x y z
N MET A 1 -41.52 37.46 -41.45
CA MET A 1 -40.68 38.62 -41.80
C MET A 1 -40.13 39.21 -40.51
N ARG A 2 -38.79 39.33 -40.46
CA ARG A 2 -37.89 40.05 -39.53
C ARG A 2 -38.55 40.99 -38.52
N ILE A 3 -38.20 40.89 -37.21
CA ILE A 3 -37.39 41.85 -36.40
C ILE A 3 -37.00 41.12 -35.09
N LEU A 4 -35.78 40.62 -34.87
CA LEU A 4 -34.60 41.31 -34.32
C LEU A 4 -34.83 42.06 -32.98
N THR A 5 -34.64 41.36 -31.86
CA THR A 5 -33.99 41.95 -30.67
C THR A 5 -33.10 40.88 -30.03
N LYS A 6 -31.81 41.15 -30.12
CA LYS A 6 -30.71 40.26 -29.77
C LYS A 6 -30.62 40.14 -28.26
N ALA A 7 -30.52 38.89 -27.82
CA ALA A 7 -30.01 38.39 -26.55
C ALA A 7 -29.22 39.42 -25.73
N ALA A 8 -29.88 39.96 -24.71
CA ALA A 8 -29.24 40.50 -23.53
C ALA A 8 -29.44 39.47 -22.43
N LEU A 9 -28.39 38.76 -22.01
CA LEU A 9 -28.23 38.30 -20.62
C LEU A 9 -26.85 37.65 -20.43
N LEU A 10 -25.96 38.46 -19.84
CA LEU A 10 -24.99 38.12 -18.81
C LEU A 10 -24.07 36.90 -19.06
N MET A 11 -22.91 37.17 -19.66
CA MET A 11 -21.69 36.41 -19.39
C MET A 11 -21.24 36.71 -17.95
N THR A 12 -21.67 35.87 -17.01
CA THR A 12 -21.06 35.79 -15.68
C THR A 12 -19.71 35.09 -15.81
N VAL A 13 -18.64 35.88 -15.87
CA VAL A 13 -17.27 35.38 -15.73
C VAL A 13 -17.10 34.95 -14.28
N LEU A 14 -17.22 33.65 -14.03
CA LEU A 14 -16.90 33.03 -12.74
C LEU A 14 -15.37 32.91 -12.65
N GLY A 15 -14.70 34.00 -12.25
CA GLY A 15 -13.29 33.98 -11.89
C GLY A 15 -13.12 33.39 -10.50
N LEU A 16 -13.02 32.06 -10.39
CA LEU A 16 -12.51 31.41 -9.17
C LEU A 16 -10.98 31.48 -9.20
N ALA A 17 -10.43 32.63 -8.79
CA ALA A 17 -9.06 32.70 -8.32
C ALA A 17 -9.02 32.08 -6.91
N ALA A 18 -8.60 30.82 -6.81
CA ALA A 18 -8.25 30.22 -5.54
C ALA A 18 -6.89 30.79 -5.07
N CYS A 19 -6.93 31.93 -4.38
CA CYS A 19 -5.83 32.33 -3.51
C CYS A 19 -5.85 31.39 -2.30
N ASN A 20 -4.92 30.44 -2.25
CA ASN A 20 -4.65 29.63 -1.06
C ASN A 20 -4.00 30.53 0.00
N ASN A 21 -4.82 31.10 0.89
CA ASN A 21 -4.34 31.84 2.05
C ASN A 21 -4.30 30.88 3.24
N PRO A 22 -3.12 30.45 3.72
CA PRO A 22 -3.00 29.54 4.87
C PRO A 22 -3.45 30.18 6.20
N ASP A 23 -3.80 31.47 6.20
CA ASP A 23 -4.10 32.23 7.42
C ASP A 23 -5.59 32.44 7.70
N ARG A 24 -6.49 31.68 7.06
CA ARG A 24 -7.95 31.80 7.34
C ARG A 24 -8.36 31.27 8.72
N PHE A 25 -7.46 30.57 9.41
CA PHE A 25 -7.63 30.17 10.80
C PHE A 25 -6.62 30.90 11.69
N GLY A 26 -6.61 32.22 11.62
CA GLY A 26 -5.87 33.03 12.59
C GLY A 26 -6.50 32.93 13.97
N ALA A 27 -5.76 32.37 14.92
CA ALA A 27 -5.78 32.83 16.31
C ALA A 27 -4.31 32.96 16.75
N GLY A 28 -3.89 34.22 16.94
CA GLY A 28 -2.51 34.60 17.17
C GLY A 28 -1.93 34.13 18.50
N GLY A 29 -0.61 34.00 18.50
CA GLY A 29 0.23 33.79 19.67
C GLY A 29 1.67 33.84 19.20
N ALA A 30 2.35 34.95 19.47
CA ALA A 30 3.74 35.19 19.12
C ALA A 30 4.62 34.79 20.30
N ASP A 31 5.48 33.78 20.13
CA ASP A 31 6.68 33.54 20.92
C ASP A 31 7.39 32.23 20.55
N GLY A 32 8.72 32.25 20.53
CA GLY A 32 9.51 31.07 20.87
C GLY A 32 10.33 30.43 19.75
N ALA A 33 11.50 31.01 19.49
CA ALA A 33 12.59 30.36 18.78
C ALA A 33 13.14 29.12 19.53
N TYR A 34 13.28 27.99 18.83
CA TYR A 34 14.29 26.94 19.05
C TYR A 34 14.29 26.05 17.79
N GLY A 35 15.38 25.77 17.09
CA GLY A 35 16.73 25.58 17.59
C GLY A 35 17.01 24.07 17.66
N ALA A 36 17.69 23.57 16.63
CA ALA A 36 18.18 22.22 16.38
C ALA A 36 18.48 21.28 17.57
N GLY A 37 18.24 19.97 17.33
CA GLY A 37 19.09 18.87 17.81
C GLY A 37 18.41 17.85 18.74
N GLY A 38 18.66 16.56 18.48
CA GLY A 38 18.55 15.52 19.52
C GLY A 38 17.76 14.28 19.14
N TYR A 39 18.46 13.27 18.64
CA TYR A 39 18.04 11.86 18.68
C TYR A 39 18.01 11.39 20.14
N GLY A 40 16.86 10.90 20.60
CA GLY A 40 16.70 10.38 21.96
C GLY A 40 15.43 9.55 22.10
N ALA A 41 15.60 8.32 22.54
CA ALA A 41 14.57 7.30 22.69
C ALA A 41 13.62 7.56 23.87
N GLY A 42 12.38 7.06 23.74
CA GLY A 42 11.54 6.64 24.87
C GLY A 42 10.33 7.54 25.21
N GLY A 43 9.13 7.05 24.89
CA GLY A 43 7.97 7.13 25.79
C GLY A 43 7.15 8.42 25.89
N GLN A 44 6.01 8.41 25.19
CA GLN A 44 4.69 8.89 25.63
C GLN A 44 4.47 10.39 25.93
N GLY A 45 3.76 11.05 25.02
CA GLY A 45 3.13 12.36 25.27
C GLY A 45 2.45 12.90 24.01
N GLY A 46 1.12 13.01 24.04
CA GLY A 46 0.28 13.36 22.90
C GLY A 46 0.51 14.78 22.37
N GLY A 47 0.47 14.89 21.05
CA GLY A 47 0.35 16.14 20.30
C GLY A 47 -0.49 15.87 19.06
N PHE A 48 -1.79 16.13 19.16
CA PHE A 48 -2.73 15.95 18.06
C PHE A 48 -2.51 17.02 17.00
N GLY A 49 -1.80 16.67 15.92
CA GLY A 49 -1.79 17.38 14.64
C GLY A 49 -2.80 16.72 13.68
N ALA A 50 -3.63 17.53 13.03
CA ALA A 50 -4.85 17.11 12.34
C ALA A 50 -4.66 16.00 11.28
N GLY A 51 -5.41 14.90 11.42
CA GLY A 51 -5.83 14.03 10.30
C GLY A 51 -5.28 12.59 10.21
N GLY A 52 -4.62 12.05 11.24
CA GLY A 52 -4.03 10.69 11.18
C GLY A 52 -4.88 9.60 11.83
N VAL A 53 -5.14 8.49 11.10
CA VAL A 53 -5.67 7.24 11.69
C VAL A 53 -4.68 6.69 12.71
N ASP A 54 -5.18 6.29 13.88
CA ASP A 54 -4.38 5.67 14.95
C ASP A 54 -3.72 4.39 14.40
N SER A 55 -2.42 4.51 14.16
CA SER A 55 -1.52 3.51 13.58
C SER A 55 -0.40 3.23 14.59
N THR A 56 -0.77 3.12 15.88
CA THR A 56 0.12 2.90 17.02
C THR A 56 1.10 1.72 16.88
N GLY A 57 0.90 0.83 15.88
CA GLY A 57 1.86 -0.23 15.51
C GLY A 57 2.44 -0.18 14.08
N LEU A 58 1.93 0.67 13.17
CA LEU A 58 2.35 0.68 11.75
C LEU A 58 3.38 1.79 11.44
N GLY A 59 3.41 2.85 12.24
CA GLY A 59 4.29 4.02 12.05
C GLY A 59 3.77 5.03 11.02
N ASP A 60 4.57 6.08 10.76
CA ASP A 60 4.22 7.18 9.85
C ASP A 60 4.35 6.75 8.38
N PRO A 61 3.32 6.92 7.52
CA PRO A 61 3.39 6.65 6.09
C PRO A 61 4.47 7.40 5.30
N ASN A 62 5.04 8.47 5.86
CA ASN A 62 6.13 9.24 5.26
C ASN A 62 7.52 8.78 5.72
N ASP A 63 7.61 7.95 6.78
CA ASP A 63 8.86 7.35 7.21
C ASP A 63 9.20 6.12 6.35
N PRO A 64 10.29 6.14 5.56
CA PRO A 64 10.68 5.02 4.71
C PRO A 64 11.02 3.72 5.48
N ARG A 65 11.10 3.75 6.81
CA ARG A 65 11.33 2.55 7.65
C ARG A 65 10.05 1.95 8.24
N SER A 66 8.91 2.61 8.06
CA SER A 66 7.64 2.21 8.67
C SER A 66 6.92 1.13 7.86
N GLN A 67 6.07 0.35 8.54
CA GLN A 67 5.20 -0.63 7.88
C GLN A 67 4.13 0.06 7.02
N ALA A 68 3.66 1.23 7.48
CA ALA A 68 2.70 2.04 6.74
C ALA A 68 3.26 2.51 5.40
N TYR A 69 4.53 2.93 5.34
CA TYR A 69 5.20 3.30 4.09
C TYR A 69 5.24 2.12 3.11
N PHE A 70 5.59 0.92 3.59
CA PHE A 70 5.60 -0.28 2.75
C PHE A 70 4.23 -0.54 2.10
N GLN A 71 3.16 -0.55 2.89
CA GLN A 71 1.82 -0.84 2.39
C GLN A 71 1.29 0.24 1.43
N GLN A 72 1.54 1.52 1.72
CA GLN A 72 0.92 2.62 0.97
C GLN A 72 1.77 3.11 -0.22
N ARG A 73 3.10 3.03 -0.12
CA ARG A 73 4.02 3.62 -1.10
C ARG A 73 4.73 2.58 -1.96
N VAL A 74 5.08 1.44 -1.38
CA VAL A 74 5.75 0.34 -2.11
C VAL A 74 4.71 -0.59 -2.75
N GLY A 75 3.64 -0.89 -2.01
CA GLY A 75 2.62 -1.85 -2.41
C GLY A 75 3.00 -3.27 -2.00
N ASP A 76 2.07 -3.98 -1.38
CA ASP A 76 2.26 -5.29 -0.77
C ASP A 76 1.74 -6.45 -1.64
N ARG A 77 1.00 -6.17 -2.73
CA ARG A 77 0.27 -7.19 -3.50
C ARG A 77 0.80 -7.36 -4.91
N VAL A 78 0.81 -8.60 -5.37
CA VAL A 78 1.06 -8.98 -6.77
C VAL A 78 -0.13 -9.78 -7.27
N LEU A 79 -0.65 -9.42 -8.44
CA LEU A 79 -1.78 -10.11 -9.07
C LEU A 79 -1.32 -11.18 -10.06
N PHE A 80 -2.18 -12.17 -10.27
CA PHE A 80 -1.93 -13.29 -11.19
C PHE A 80 -3.11 -13.52 -12.15
N GLY A 81 -2.77 -14.00 -13.34
CA GLY A 81 -3.74 -14.47 -14.32
C GLY A 81 -4.53 -15.70 -13.83
N TYR A 82 -5.64 -15.98 -14.50
CA TYR A 82 -6.42 -17.19 -14.28
C TYR A 82 -5.53 -18.42 -14.47
N ASP A 83 -5.57 -19.32 -13.49
CA ASP A 83 -4.78 -20.55 -13.46
C ASP A 83 -3.25 -20.39 -13.59
N GLN A 84 -2.74 -19.19 -13.35
CA GLN A 84 -1.32 -18.88 -13.49
C GLN A 84 -0.65 -18.59 -12.14
N HIS A 85 0.64 -18.91 -12.09
CA HIS A 85 1.55 -18.57 -10.99
C HIS A 85 2.81 -17.83 -11.49
N THR A 86 2.89 -17.54 -12.79
CA THR A 86 3.95 -16.72 -13.35
C THR A 86 3.77 -15.26 -12.94
N VAL A 87 4.84 -14.64 -12.42
CA VAL A 87 4.84 -13.22 -12.06
C VAL A 87 4.88 -12.37 -13.34
N SER A 88 3.86 -11.51 -13.53
CA SER A 88 3.77 -10.59 -14.67
C SER A 88 4.85 -9.49 -14.60
N PRO A 89 5.11 -8.75 -15.70
CA PRO A 89 6.03 -7.61 -15.69
C PRO A 89 5.69 -6.57 -14.61
N GLU A 90 4.41 -6.27 -14.43
CA GLU A 90 3.91 -5.36 -13.39
C GLU A 90 4.19 -5.92 -11.99
N GLY A 91 3.92 -7.22 -11.79
CA GLY A 91 4.25 -7.91 -10.56
C GLY A 91 5.75 -7.90 -10.24
N ARG A 92 6.62 -8.05 -11.25
CA ARG A 92 8.08 -7.95 -11.09
C ARG A 92 8.51 -6.54 -10.69
N SER A 93 7.88 -5.50 -11.24
CA SER A 93 8.14 -4.11 -10.84
C SER A 93 7.81 -3.88 -9.37
N ILE A 94 6.65 -4.35 -8.92
CA ILE A 94 6.23 -4.26 -7.52
C ILE A 94 7.19 -5.05 -6.62
N LEU A 95 7.50 -6.31 -6.95
CA LEU A 95 8.43 -7.11 -6.15
C LEU A 95 9.85 -6.54 -6.14
N SER A 96 10.29 -5.88 -7.21
CA SER A 96 11.57 -5.18 -7.25
C SER A 96 11.59 -4.02 -6.26
N ALA A 97 10.51 -3.24 -6.19
CA ALA A 97 10.37 -2.16 -5.22
C ALA A 97 10.33 -2.72 -3.77
N GLN A 98 9.59 -3.81 -3.55
CA GLN A 98 9.57 -4.51 -2.26
C GLN A 98 10.96 -5.00 -1.86
N ALA A 99 11.71 -5.63 -2.78
CA ALA A 99 13.07 -6.09 -2.50
C ALA A 99 14.00 -4.94 -2.11
N GLY A 100 13.97 -3.82 -2.84
CA GLY A 100 14.74 -2.62 -2.50
C GLY A 100 14.44 -2.09 -1.10
N TRP A 101 13.15 -2.06 -0.73
CA TRP A 101 12.72 -1.67 0.61
C TRP A 101 13.17 -2.66 1.69
N LEU A 102 13.01 -3.97 1.46
CA LEU A 102 13.39 -5.03 2.40
C LEU A 102 14.91 -5.13 2.63
N ASN A 103 15.69 -4.80 1.62
CA ASN A 103 17.15 -4.72 1.71
C ASN A 103 17.59 -3.48 2.51
N SER A 104 16.85 -2.37 2.38
CA SER A 104 17.09 -1.14 3.16
C SER A 104 16.60 -1.25 4.62
N ASN A 105 15.70 -2.19 4.90
CA ASN A 105 15.11 -2.41 6.22
C ASN A 105 15.31 -3.87 6.68
N PRO A 106 16.55 -4.25 7.04
CA PRO A 106 16.91 -5.64 7.32
C PRO A 106 16.26 -6.25 8.57
N SER A 107 15.70 -5.42 9.45
CA SER A 107 15.02 -5.84 10.69
C SER A 107 13.68 -6.55 10.44
N TYR A 108 13.06 -6.35 9.27
CA TYR A 108 11.78 -7.00 8.96
C TYR A 108 11.99 -8.39 8.36
N ALA A 109 11.15 -9.33 8.77
CA ALA A 109 10.92 -10.55 8.00
C ALA A 109 9.58 -10.46 7.28
N ILE A 110 9.34 -11.37 6.35
CA ILE A 110 8.08 -11.40 5.59
C ILE A 110 7.49 -12.79 5.51
N ILE A 111 6.17 -12.81 5.36
CA ILE A 111 5.40 -13.97 4.96
C ILE A 111 4.74 -13.64 3.62
N MET A 112 5.02 -14.46 2.62
CA MET A 112 4.37 -14.41 1.31
C MET A 112 3.11 -15.26 1.36
N GLU A 113 1.96 -14.61 1.38
CA GLU A 113 0.65 -15.25 1.42
C GLU A 113 0.10 -15.45 0.01
N GLY A 114 -0.15 -16.69 -0.38
CA GLY A 114 -0.67 -17.05 -1.70
C GLY A 114 -2.16 -17.35 -1.70
N HIS A 115 -2.90 -16.69 -2.58
CA HIS A 115 -4.36 -16.77 -2.70
C HIS A 115 -4.81 -17.18 -4.10
N ALA A 116 -6.02 -17.73 -4.18
CA ALA A 116 -6.72 -18.10 -5.40
C ALA A 116 -8.16 -17.57 -5.39
N ASP A 117 -8.80 -17.58 -6.57
CA ASP A 117 -10.23 -17.26 -6.68
C ASP A 117 -11.09 -18.48 -6.27
N GLU A 118 -12.42 -18.31 -6.21
CA GLU A 118 -13.33 -19.32 -5.68
C GLU A 118 -13.49 -20.57 -6.57
N LYS A 119 -13.07 -20.47 -7.83
CA LYS A 119 -13.25 -21.50 -8.85
C LYS A 119 -12.34 -22.70 -8.58
N GLY A 120 -12.84 -23.91 -8.87
CA GLY A 120 -12.09 -25.15 -8.67
C GLY A 120 -12.16 -25.71 -7.24
N THR A 121 -11.47 -26.83 -7.02
CA THR A 121 -11.48 -27.51 -5.72
C THR A 121 -10.64 -26.76 -4.69
N ARG A 122 -10.90 -27.04 -3.41
CA ARG A 122 -10.16 -26.44 -2.30
C ARG A 122 -8.68 -26.80 -2.37
N GLU A 123 -8.39 -28.09 -2.54
CA GLU A 123 -7.03 -28.65 -2.56
C GLU A 123 -6.23 -28.09 -3.74
N TYR A 124 -6.88 -27.95 -4.90
CA TYR A 124 -6.29 -27.31 -6.06
C TYR A 124 -5.86 -25.88 -5.76
N ASN A 125 -6.74 -25.10 -5.14
CA ASN A 125 -6.48 -23.70 -4.84
C ASN A 125 -5.43 -23.51 -3.73
N ILE A 126 -5.36 -24.41 -2.76
CA ILE A 126 -4.25 -24.44 -1.79
C ILE A 126 -2.91 -24.67 -2.51
N ALA A 127 -2.85 -25.63 -3.44
CA ALA A 127 -1.64 -25.87 -4.23
C ALA A 127 -1.29 -24.69 -5.15
N LEU A 128 -2.27 -24.08 -5.81
CA LEU A 128 -2.07 -22.93 -6.69
C LEU A 128 -1.60 -21.70 -5.91
N GLY A 129 -2.19 -21.43 -4.75
CA GLY A 129 -1.75 -20.36 -3.86
C GLY A 129 -0.30 -20.60 -3.39
N ALA A 130 0.06 -21.83 -3.03
CA ALA A 130 1.44 -22.16 -2.66
C ALA A 130 2.44 -21.87 -3.80
N ARG A 131 2.10 -22.22 -5.05
CA ARG A 131 2.92 -21.92 -6.23
C ARG A 131 3.09 -20.41 -6.46
N ARG A 132 2.03 -19.62 -6.25
CA ARG A 132 2.08 -18.14 -6.36
C ARG A 132 2.98 -17.52 -5.30
N ALA A 133 2.83 -17.93 -4.04
CA ALA A 133 3.68 -17.46 -2.95
C ALA A 133 5.14 -17.82 -3.19
N ALA A 134 5.42 -19.06 -3.63
CA ALA A 134 6.77 -19.51 -3.97
C ALA A 134 7.38 -18.72 -5.13
N SER A 135 6.61 -18.42 -6.18
CA SER A 135 7.09 -17.65 -7.34
C SER A 135 7.47 -16.23 -6.94
N ALA A 136 6.68 -15.58 -6.09
CA ALA A 136 6.99 -14.26 -5.57
C ALA A 136 8.20 -14.28 -4.61
N GLN A 137 8.28 -15.28 -3.72
CA GLN A 137 9.44 -15.50 -2.84
C GLN A 137 10.73 -15.67 -3.65
N GLN A 138 10.73 -16.55 -4.66
CA GLN A 138 11.91 -16.81 -5.49
C GLN A 138 12.38 -15.54 -6.21
N PHE A 139 11.44 -14.73 -6.69
CA PHE A 139 11.77 -13.44 -7.28
C PHE A 139 12.45 -12.51 -6.26
N LEU A 140 11.87 -12.33 -5.07
CA LEU A 140 12.48 -11.50 -4.02
C LEU A 140 13.89 -11.98 -3.63
N ILE A 141 14.10 -13.29 -3.51
CA ILE A 141 15.41 -13.88 -3.23
C ILE A 141 16.40 -13.58 -4.37
N SER A 142 15.96 -13.68 -5.63
CA SER A 142 16.81 -13.32 -6.78
C SER A 142 17.18 -11.83 -6.83
N GLN A 143 16.40 -10.97 -6.16
CA GLN A 143 16.68 -9.55 -5.96
C GLN A 143 17.50 -9.26 -4.69
N GLY A 144 18.04 -10.30 -4.03
CA GLY A 144 18.97 -10.17 -2.91
C GLY A 144 18.33 -10.16 -1.51
N VAL A 145 17.02 -10.38 -1.39
CA VAL A 145 16.39 -10.56 -0.07
C VAL A 145 16.87 -11.89 0.54
N ASN A 146 17.39 -11.85 1.76
CA ASN A 146 17.90 -13.05 2.44
C ASN A 146 16.79 -14.13 2.56
N PRO A 147 16.99 -15.36 2.05
CA PRO A 147 16.00 -16.44 2.14
C PRO A 147 15.50 -16.74 3.56
N SER A 148 16.34 -16.58 4.58
CA SER A 148 15.94 -16.83 5.98
C SER A 148 14.84 -15.88 6.49
N ARG A 149 14.69 -14.72 5.83
CA ARG A 149 13.70 -13.69 6.15
C ARG A 149 12.39 -13.86 5.40
N VAL A 150 12.27 -14.83 4.49
CA VAL A 150 11.08 -15.00 3.64
C VAL A 150 10.45 -16.37 3.88
N ARG A 151 9.25 -16.38 4.45
CA ARG A 151 8.41 -17.57 4.58
C ARG A 151 7.24 -17.51 3.59
N THR A 152 6.62 -18.65 3.30
CA THR A 152 5.42 -18.72 2.45
C THR A 152 4.28 -19.40 3.20
N ILE A 153 3.06 -18.95 2.95
CA ILE A 153 1.82 -19.59 3.41
C ILE A 153 0.84 -19.58 2.24
N SER A 154 0.01 -20.62 2.12
CA SER A 154 -1.12 -20.59 1.19
C SER A 154 -2.45 -20.63 1.93
N TYR A 155 -3.34 -19.72 1.54
CA TYR A 155 -4.74 -19.77 1.95
C TYR A 155 -5.66 -20.27 0.85
N GLY A 156 -5.15 -20.49 -0.37
CA GLY A 156 -5.97 -20.81 -1.53
C GLY A 156 -7.15 -19.85 -1.64
N LYS A 157 -8.37 -20.40 -1.66
CA LYS A 157 -9.61 -19.63 -1.74
C LYS A 157 -10.26 -19.27 -0.39
N GLU A 158 -9.61 -19.62 0.73
CA GLU A 158 -10.20 -19.50 2.08
C GLU A 158 -10.19 -18.06 2.63
N ARG A 159 -9.43 -17.15 2.03
CA ARG A 159 -9.32 -15.74 2.43
C ARG A 159 -9.49 -14.78 1.24
N PRO A 160 -10.71 -14.69 0.67
CA PRO A 160 -10.99 -13.76 -0.40
C PRO A 160 -10.90 -12.31 0.11
N VAL A 161 -10.42 -11.40 -0.74
CA VAL A 161 -10.53 -9.95 -0.50
C VAL A 161 -11.95 -9.48 -0.75
N GLN A 162 -12.58 -10.05 -1.77
CA GLN A 162 -13.95 -9.74 -2.13
C GLN A 162 -14.67 -11.06 -2.40
N ALA A 163 -15.80 -11.27 -1.72
CA ALA A 163 -16.66 -12.41 -1.97
C ALA A 163 -17.66 -12.03 -3.07
N CYS A 164 -17.43 -12.53 -4.29
CA CYS A 164 -18.26 -12.27 -5.45
C CYS A 164 -17.95 -13.25 -6.58
N SER A 165 -18.91 -13.37 -7.49
CA SER A 165 -18.89 -14.35 -8.58
C SER A 165 -18.76 -13.71 -9.96
N ASP A 166 -17.90 -12.70 -10.10
CA ASP A 166 -17.57 -12.07 -11.38
C ASP A 166 -16.05 -12.03 -11.63
N GLU A 167 -15.65 -11.86 -12.89
CA GLU A 167 -14.22 -11.92 -13.27
C GLU A 167 -13.39 -10.75 -12.70
N ALA A 168 -13.99 -9.57 -12.53
CA ALA A 168 -13.29 -8.42 -11.95
C ALA A 168 -12.91 -8.70 -10.49
N CYS A 169 -13.79 -9.36 -9.75
CA CYS A 169 -13.59 -9.84 -8.40
C CYS A 169 -12.55 -10.96 -8.32
N TYR A 170 -12.67 -11.98 -9.19
CA TYR A 170 -11.71 -13.07 -9.25
C TYR A 170 -10.30 -12.58 -9.47
N ALA A 171 -10.11 -11.58 -10.35
CA ALA A 171 -8.81 -10.98 -10.60
C ALA A 171 -8.15 -10.40 -9.34
N GLN A 172 -8.92 -9.78 -8.43
CA GLN A 172 -8.40 -9.25 -7.16
C GLN A 172 -8.05 -10.37 -6.15
N ASN A 173 -8.75 -11.49 -6.22
CA ASN A 173 -8.51 -12.64 -5.34
C ASN A 173 -7.28 -13.47 -5.77
N ARG A 174 -6.93 -13.46 -7.05
CA ARG A 174 -5.74 -14.13 -7.59
C ARG A 174 -4.48 -13.31 -7.30
N ARG A 175 -3.94 -13.46 -6.09
CA ARG A 175 -2.82 -12.63 -5.62
C ARG A 175 -1.81 -13.38 -4.76
N ALA A 176 -0.63 -12.78 -4.63
CA ALA A 176 0.26 -12.97 -3.50
C ALA A 176 0.34 -11.67 -2.70
N VAL A 177 0.42 -11.76 -1.38
CA VAL A 177 0.53 -10.61 -0.47
C VAL A 177 1.78 -10.76 0.38
N THR A 178 2.56 -9.70 0.47
CA THR A 178 3.75 -9.61 1.32
C THR A 178 3.34 -9.04 2.67
N VAL A 179 3.31 -9.88 3.69
CA VAL A 179 2.99 -9.46 5.07
C VAL A 179 4.29 -9.29 5.85
N LEU A 180 4.51 -8.10 6.42
CA LEU A 180 5.63 -7.85 7.31
C LEU A 180 5.43 -8.62 8.63
N SER A 181 6.46 -9.34 9.05
CA SER A 181 6.53 -10.05 10.32
C SER A 181 7.63 -9.41 11.17
N VAL A 182 7.25 -8.92 12.34
CA VAL A 182 8.19 -8.43 13.36
C VAL A 182 8.74 -9.64 14.13
N GLY A 183 10.05 -9.89 14.05
CA GLY A 183 10.72 -10.81 14.98
C GLY A 183 11.37 -12.09 14.44
N ALA A 184 11.72 -12.23 13.15
CA ALA A 184 12.53 -13.38 12.70
C ALA A 184 14.04 -13.17 12.91
N GLY A 185 14.42 -12.65 14.07
CA GLY A 185 15.80 -12.34 14.43
C GLY A 185 15.97 -12.34 15.94
N SER A 186 15.91 -13.54 16.53
CA SER A 186 16.57 -13.85 17.80
C SER A 186 17.65 -14.88 17.52
#